data_AF-A0ABD2QL10-F1
#
_entry.id   AF-A0ABD2QL10-F1
#
_cell.length_a   1.000
_cell.length_b   1.000
_cell.length_c   1.000
_cell.angle_alpha   90.00
_cell.angle_beta   90.00
_cell.angle_gamma   90.00
#
_symmetry.space_group_name_H-M   'P 1'
#
loop_
_entity.id
_entity.type
_entity.pdbx_description
1 polymer ?
#
loop_
_entity_poly.entity_id
_entity_poly.type
_entity_poly.pdbx_seq_one_letter_code
_entity_poly.pdbx_strand_id
1 'polypeptide(L)'
;MFDLHSKLVHYHYSQKCLESYQALRLTPYSTQAVYDWTASQWTSSPLLDQFSIESSSDLPQGPEADDLWTLQRVNFEYVLDRVSFMDQSVLIGNSFTSQTSIDSMDRQEQPLSSPDIQSKRSNQFFILVGLFTGCSSDPISCKKTALATNSAQILNFNERIPTKILLQDLPRASFLSFVLAKAENEKPVAWVNFNLFDEEAYFRGGEHTVNMWPATRNFESSSSQFNYTGTKLKPRKSQLKIQFKIASPTNKVLFPDKDTIRRHIKQNQDLKNYQDFTRNLVKSNSTLSKYIHLAFNESRNSDLTKVKLEALCGGDPIANVSKDQLKLLWSSRISAMKIYPDCLPLMVQAVDWSKKHEVMNFYELLWQWPASLSLEASFALLGCNGCADPFVREFAVRTLDQKLSNYEMSLYLLQLVQALKVESYLFNPLSVLLMRRALENPTLIGSPLFWHLRSEIEVEEAMLRFSLFLEAFCRGCGPFLQCLKRQVDAIRILGTISCDIKVVSISFFHIFRFLEQRHWRSKRNKEPLPVAFA
;
A
#
# COMPACT_ATOMS: atom_id res chain seq x y z
N MET A 1 -32.75 -13.54 37.11
CA MET A 1 -32.80 -12.18 36.54
C MET A 1 -31.44 -11.50 36.50
N PHE A 2 -30.64 -11.50 37.58
CA PHE A 2 -29.29 -10.88 37.59
C PHE A 2 -28.35 -11.40 36.50
N ASP A 3 -28.38 -12.71 36.19
CA ASP A 3 -27.53 -13.32 35.14
C ASP A 3 -27.96 -12.95 33.69
N LEU A 4 -29.24 -12.64 33.47
CA LEU A 4 -29.71 -12.20 32.15
C LEU A 4 -29.39 -10.72 31.94
N HIS A 5 -29.50 -9.91 33.00
CA HIS A 5 -29.17 -8.49 32.95
C HIS A 5 -27.67 -8.27 32.66
N SER A 6 -26.78 -8.98 33.37
CA SER A 6 -25.33 -8.91 33.11
C SER A 6 -24.98 -9.28 31.67
N LYS A 7 -25.64 -10.29 31.09
CA LYS A 7 -25.42 -10.72 29.70
C LYS A 7 -26.00 -9.75 28.67
N LEU A 8 -27.15 -9.14 28.94
CA LEU A 8 -27.83 -8.26 27.99
C LEU A 8 -27.16 -6.88 27.83
N VAL A 9 -26.48 -6.38 28.87
CA VAL A 9 -25.81 -5.06 28.86
C VAL A 9 -24.65 -5.00 27.87
N HIS A 10 -24.12 -6.14 27.43
CA HIS A 10 -23.05 -6.20 26.42
C HIS A 10 -23.55 -6.07 24.97
N TYR A 11 -24.87 -6.15 24.72
CA TYR A 11 -25.42 -5.97 23.37
C TYR A 11 -25.60 -4.49 23.05
N HIS A 12 -25.09 -4.06 21.90
CA HIS A 12 -25.17 -2.67 21.45
C HIS A 12 -26.62 -2.13 21.40
N TYR A 13 -27.61 -2.95 21.01
CA TYR A 13 -29.02 -2.54 21.06
C TYR A 13 -29.48 -2.21 22.48
N SER A 14 -29.13 -3.05 23.46
CA SER A 14 -29.46 -2.83 24.87
C SER A 14 -28.79 -1.57 25.42
N GLN A 15 -27.51 -1.36 25.09
CA GLN A 15 -26.76 -0.16 25.49
C GLN A 15 -27.42 1.10 24.92
N LYS A 16 -27.76 1.11 23.64
CA LYS A 16 -28.46 2.23 23.02
C LYS A 16 -29.84 2.49 23.62
N CYS A 17 -30.61 1.45 23.93
CA CYS A 17 -31.88 1.62 24.64
C CYS A 17 -31.67 2.24 26.02
N LEU A 18 -30.62 1.85 26.75
CA LEU A 18 -30.27 2.43 28.04
C LEU A 18 -29.87 3.90 27.92
N GLU A 19 -28.96 4.22 27.00
CA GLU A 19 -28.49 5.59 26.72
C GLU A 19 -29.62 6.53 26.28
N SER A 20 -30.57 6.00 25.51
CA SER A 20 -31.72 6.76 24.99
C SER A 20 -32.97 6.69 25.88
N TYR A 21 -32.87 6.06 27.06
CA TYR A 21 -33.99 5.84 27.99
C TYR A 21 -35.22 5.18 27.32
N GLN A 22 -34.98 4.28 26.36
CA GLN A 22 -36.02 3.52 25.67
C GLN A 22 -36.21 2.13 26.28
N ALA A 23 -37.45 1.64 26.24
CA ALA A 23 -37.77 0.29 26.69
C ALA A 23 -37.16 -0.76 25.75
N LEU A 24 -36.44 -1.74 26.33
CA LEU A 24 -35.87 -2.86 25.61
C LEU A 24 -36.99 -3.79 25.10
N ARG A 25 -37.13 -3.91 23.78
CA ARG A 25 -38.13 -4.79 23.15
C ARG A 25 -37.44 -6.00 22.52
N LEU A 26 -37.65 -7.18 23.12
CA LEU A 26 -37.13 -8.45 22.62
C LEU A 26 -38.30 -9.34 22.19
N THR A 27 -38.14 -10.02 21.06
CA THR A 27 -39.12 -11.00 20.56
C THR A 27 -38.53 -12.41 20.70
N PRO A 28 -39.15 -13.32 21.47
CA PRO A 28 -38.65 -14.68 21.60
C PRO A 28 -38.92 -15.47 20.32
N TYR A 29 -37.91 -16.21 19.86
CA TYR A 29 -38.02 -17.17 18.76
C TYR A 29 -37.48 -18.52 19.21
N SER A 30 -38.05 -19.62 18.69
CA SER A 30 -37.50 -20.95 18.94
C SER A 30 -36.20 -21.14 18.16
N THR A 31 -35.18 -21.70 18.81
CA THR A 31 -33.89 -22.00 18.15
C THR A 31 -34.04 -22.89 16.92
N GLN A 32 -34.94 -23.89 16.97
CA GLN A 32 -35.20 -24.79 15.84
C GLN A 32 -35.72 -24.04 14.62
N ALA A 33 -36.71 -23.15 14.77
CA ALA A 33 -37.22 -22.36 13.65
C ALA A 33 -36.13 -21.49 13.01
N VAL A 34 -35.18 -20.96 13.78
CA VAL A 34 -34.03 -20.21 13.24
C VAL A 34 -33.07 -21.14 12.48
N TYR A 35 -32.81 -22.34 12.99
CA TYR A 35 -31.99 -23.33 12.29
C TYR A 35 -32.63 -23.82 10.99
N ASP A 36 -33.92 -24.16 11.02
CA ASP A 36 -34.66 -24.61 9.84
C ASP A 36 -34.68 -23.52 8.77
N TRP A 37 -34.90 -22.27 9.20
CA TRP A 37 -34.83 -21.11 8.31
C TRP A 37 -33.43 -20.96 7.72
N THR A 38 -32.36 -20.99 8.53
CA THR A 38 -30.99 -20.85 8.00
C THR A 38 -30.62 -21.99 7.05
N ALA A 39 -30.90 -23.25 7.40
CA ALA A 39 -30.63 -24.42 6.56
C ALA A 39 -31.34 -24.36 5.20
N SER A 40 -32.59 -23.86 5.16
CA SER A 40 -33.32 -23.65 3.91
C SER A 40 -32.62 -22.68 2.95
N GLN A 41 -31.88 -21.71 3.48
CA GLN A 41 -31.14 -20.76 2.66
C GLN A 41 -29.90 -21.41 2.02
N TRP A 42 -29.20 -22.31 2.73
CA TRP A 42 -27.97 -22.98 2.26
C TRP A 42 -28.21 -24.00 1.15
N THR A 43 -29.30 -24.76 1.22
CA THR A 43 -29.71 -25.72 0.17
C THR A 43 -30.02 -25.06 -1.18
N SER A 44 -30.22 -23.75 -1.20
CA SER A 44 -30.54 -22.96 -2.40
C SER A 44 -29.31 -22.24 -3.00
N SER A 45 -28.10 -22.49 -2.48
CA SER A 45 -26.88 -21.78 -2.91
C SER A 45 -26.28 -22.42 -4.17
N PRO A 46 -26.37 -21.78 -5.35
CA PRO A 46 -25.98 -22.39 -6.62
C PRO A 46 -24.47 -22.56 -6.82
N LEU A 47 -23.65 -22.02 -5.90
CA LEU A 47 -22.19 -21.97 -6.04
C LEU A 47 -21.45 -23.00 -5.18
N LEU A 48 -22.08 -23.63 -4.17
CA LEU A 48 -21.35 -24.56 -3.29
C LEU A 48 -20.87 -25.83 -4.01
N ASP A 49 -21.62 -26.33 -4.99
CA ASP A 49 -21.34 -27.61 -5.65
C ASP A 49 -20.33 -27.54 -6.81
N GLN A 50 -19.82 -26.35 -7.16
CA GLN A 50 -18.91 -26.18 -8.31
C GLN A 50 -17.41 -26.17 -7.93
N PHE A 51 -17.07 -26.42 -6.67
CA PHE A 51 -15.69 -26.34 -6.21
C PHE A 51 -15.03 -27.72 -6.15
N SER A 52 -14.48 -28.13 -7.29
CA SER A 52 -13.29 -28.96 -7.26
C SER A 52 -12.15 -28.08 -6.74
N ILE A 53 -11.72 -28.32 -5.50
CA ILE A 53 -10.32 -28.07 -5.16
C ILE A 53 -9.58 -29.04 -6.06
N GLU A 54 -9.10 -28.59 -7.22
CA GLU A 54 -7.99 -29.28 -7.84
C GLU A 54 -6.91 -29.27 -6.78
N SER A 55 -6.69 -30.43 -6.14
CA SER A 55 -5.59 -30.60 -5.24
C SER A 55 -4.36 -30.25 -6.06
N SER A 56 -3.73 -29.11 -5.76
CA SER A 56 -2.43 -28.75 -6.29
C SER A 56 -1.34 -29.65 -5.68
N SER A 57 -1.61 -30.96 -5.62
CA SER A 57 -0.68 -32.01 -5.22
C SER A 57 0.39 -32.27 -6.29
N ASP A 58 0.26 -31.64 -7.47
CA ASP A 58 1.24 -31.67 -8.55
C ASP A 58 1.82 -30.28 -8.84
N LEU A 59 2.12 -29.48 -7.81
CA LEU A 59 3.16 -28.47 -7.99
C LEU A 59 4.47 -29.24 -8.14
N PRO A 60 5.12 -29.25 -9.32
CA PRO A 60 6.41 -29.90 -9.46
C PRO A 60 7.31 -29.30 -8.40
N GLN A 61 7.98 -30.13 -7.59
CA GLN A 61 9.10 -29.67 -6.78
C GLN A 61 10.01 -28.89 -7.73
N GLY A 62 9.97 -27.56 -7.60
CA GLY A 62 10.76 -26.70 -8.44
C GLY A 62 12.22 -27.17 -8.32
N PRO A 63 13.00 -27.18 -9.41
CA PRO A 63 14.43 -27.49 -9.32
C PRO A 63 15.06 -26.69 -8.17
N GLU A 64 16.03 -27.30 -7.48
CA GLU A 64 16.76 -26.71 -6.34
C GLU A 64 17.06 -25.24 -6.63
N ALA A 65 16.36 -24.34 -5.93
CA ALA A 65 16.55 -22.91 -6.06
C ALA A 65 17.68 -22.48 -5.13
N ASP A 66 18.54 -21.59 -5.61
CA ASP A 66 19.63 -21.07 -4.78
C ASP A 66 19.06 -20.14 -3.71
N ASP A 67 19.46 -20.35 -2.46
CA ASP A 67 19.15 -19.42 -1.38
C ASP A 67 19.91 -18.11 -1.59
N LEU A 68 19.17 -17.00 -1.74
CA LEU A 68 19.68 -15.65 -1.92
C LEU A 68 20.81 -15.29 -0.93
N TRP A 69 20.70 -15.73 0.33
CA TRP A 69 21.66 -15.41 1.37
C TRP A 69 22.92 -16.28 1.34
N THR A 70 22.93 -17.33 0.54
CA THR A 70 24.11 -18.20 0.35
C THR A 70 24.90 -17.87 -0.92
N LEU A 71 24.34 -17.02 -1.80
CA LEU A 71 25.00 -16.60 -3.03
C LEU A 71 26.35 -15.91 -2.78
N GLN A 72 27.27 -16.08 -3.72
CA GLN A 72 28.49 -15.29 -3.76
C GLN A 72 28.16 -13.79 -3.82
N ARG A 73 29.10 -12.96 -3.34
CA ARG A 73 28.93 -11.49 -3.32
C ARG A 73 28.89 -10.94 -4.75
N VAL A 74 27.69 -10.89 -5.32
CA VAL A 74 27.40 -10.34 -6.64
C VAL A 74 26.76 -8.96 -6.46
N ASN A 75 27.28 -7.96 -7.17
CA ASN A 75 26.67 -6.64 -7.23
C ASN A 75 25.33 -6.72 -7.96
N PHE A 76 24.30 -6.09 -7.39
CA PHE A 76 23.02 -5.99 -8.07
C PHE A 76 23.11 -4.95 -9.19
N GLU A 77 22.74 -5.34 -10.41
CA GLU A 77 22.82 -4.48 -11.58
C GLU A 77 21.67 -4.73 -12.55
N TYR A 78 21.30 -3.70 -13.30
CA TYR A 78 20.30 -3.79 -14.35
C TYR A 78 20.64 -2.85 -15.50
N VAL A 79 20.12 -3.17 -16.69
CA VAL A 79 20.29 -2.43 -17.93
C VAL A 79 18.93 -1.92 -18.37
N LEU A 80 18.83 -0.61 -18.57
CA LEU A 80 17.66 0.01 -19.18
C LEU A 80 17.83 -0.01 -20.70
N ASP A 81 16.95 -0.72 -21.40
CA ASP A 81 16.98 -0.86 -22.85
C ASP A 81 16.26 0.33 -23.50
N ARG A 82 14.93 0.35 -23.40
CA ARG A 82 14.09 1.34 -24.08
C ARG A 82 12.72 1.55 -23.45
N VAL A 83 12.11 2.68 -23.78
CA VAL A 83 10.68 2.96 -23.57
C VAL A 83 10.00 3.09 -24.92
N SER A 84 8.88 2.39 -25.10
CA SER A 84 8.06 2.43 -26.32
C SER A 84 6.68 2.98 -26.02
N PHE A 85 6.08 3.65 -27.00
CA PHE A 85 4.74 4.21 -26.89
C PHE A 85 3.97 4.17 -28.21
N MET A 86 2.65 4.20 -28.13
CA MET A 86 1.78 4.10 -29.31
C MET A 86 1.56 5.45 -30.02
N ASP A 87 1.58 6.56 -29.29
CA ASP A 87 1.33 7.91 -29.81
C ASP A 87 2.19 8.96 -29.09
N GLN A 88 2.74 9.92 -29.84
CA GLN A 88 3.51 11.04 -29.31
C GLN A 88 2.69 11.96 -28.39
N SER A 89 1.36 12.03 -28.58
CA SER A 89 0.46 12.81 -27.72
C SER A 89 0.54 12.41 -26.23
N VAL A 90 0.88 11.13 -25.95
CA VAL A 90 1.03 10.58 -24.59
C VAL A 90 2.20 11.25 -23.86
N LEU A 91 3.26 11.60 -24.57
CA LEU A 91 4.41 12.30 -24.00
C LEU A 91 4.12 13.78 -23.75
N ILE A 92 3.10 14.35 -24.39
CA ILE A 92 2.77 15.78 -24.27
C ILE A 92 2.01 16.08 -22.97
N GLY A 93 1.41 15.07 -22.34
CA GLY A 93 0.69 15.25 -21.06
C GLY A 93 -0.67 15.94 -21.23
N ASN A 94 -1.20 16.01 -22.46
CA ASN A 94 -2.59 16.38 -22.64
C ASN A 94 -3.44 15.19 -22.18
N SER A 95 -4.05 15.37 -21.01
CA SER A 95 -5.06 14.50 -20.46
C SER A 95 -6.01 14.00 -21.54
N PHE A 96 -6.23 12.69 -21.60
CA PHE A 96 -7.48 12.12 -22.11
C PHE A 96 -8.62 12.65 -21.24
N THR A 97 -9.05 13.89 -21.47
CA THR A 97 -10.33 14.39 -20.99
C THR A 97 -11.37 13.90 -21.97
N SER A 98 -12.25 13.02 -21.49
CA SER A 98 -13.60 12.90 -21.99
C SER A 98 -14.16 14.31 -22.24
N GLN A 99 -14.62 14.56 -23.46
CA GLN A 99 -15.30 15.79 -23.85
C GLN A 99 -16.39 16.13 -22.83
N THR A 100 -16.25 17.29 -22.18
CA THR A 100 -17.34 18.24 -21.94
C THR A 100 -16.78 19.57 -21.42
N SER A 101 -17.19 20.65 -22.09
CA SER A 101 -17.33 22.03 -21.57
C SER A 101 -16.11 22.97 -21.59
N ILE A 102 -15.95 23.66 -22.73
CA ILE A 102 -16.06 25.13 -22.97
C ILE A 102 -15.75 26.11 -21.81
N ASP A 103 -15.02 27.18 -22.19
CA ASP A 103 -14.68 28.47 -21.54
C ASP A 103 -13.52 28.44 -20.51
N SER A 104 -12.55 29.36 -20.50
CA SER A 104 -12.48 30.73 -21.02
C SER A 104 -11.02 31.18 -21.28
N MET A 105 -10.92 32.23 -22.09
CA MET A 105 -9.73 32.95 -22.54
C MET A 105 -8.87 33.53 -21.40
N ASP A 106 -7.55 33.37 -21.50
CA ASP A 106 -6.56 34.44 -21.24
C ASP A 106 -5.19 34.01 -21.79
N ARG A 107 -4.72 34.69 -22.85
CA ARG A 107 -3.35 34.56 -23.37
C ARG A 107 -2.73 35.96 -23.38
N GLN A 108 -1.83 36.21 -22.44
CA GLN A 108 -0.80 37.23 -22.61
C GLN A 108 0.38 36.60 -23.34
N GLU A 109 0.65 37.08 -24.55
CA GLU A 109 1.81 36.72 -25.36
C GLU A 109 3.06 37.40 -24.79
N GLN A 110 4.11 36.61 -24.51
CA GLN A 110 5.48 37.10 -24.33
C GLN A 110 6.30 36.79 -25.60
N PRO A 111 7.31 37.62 -25.95
CA PRO A 111 7.89 37.63 -27.28
C PRO A 111 8.83 36.43 -27.53
N LEU A 112 8.74 35.91 -28.76
CA LEU A 112 9.52 34.78 -29.27
C LEU A 112 11.02 35.03 -29.18
N SER A 113 11.72 34.14 -28.48
CA SER A 113 13.12 33.85 -28.71
C SER A 113 13.24 32.73 -29.75
N SER A 114 14.28 32.80 -30.59
CA SER A 114 14.56 31.97 -31.77
C SER A 114 14.11 30.49 -31.72
N PRO A 115 13.38 29.98 -32.74
CA PRO A 115 12.69 28.67 -32.71
C PRO A 115 13.61 27.43 -32.83
N ASP A 116 14.85 27.57 -33.29
CA ASP A 116 15.68 26.40 -33.65
C ASP A 116 16.45 25.77 -32.48
N ILE A 117 16.61 26.48 -31.36
CA ILE A 117 17.34 25.97 -30.18
C ILE A 117 16.39 25.49 -29.06
N GLN A 118 15.20 26.10 -28.94
CA GLN A 118 14.16 25.64 -27.98
C GLN A 118 13.44 24.37 -28.45
N SER A 119 13.17 24.23 -29.76
CA SER A 119 12.47 23.05 -30.30
C SER A 119 13.23 21.74 -30.05
N LYS A 120 14.57 21.75 -30.07
CA LYS A 120 15.40 20.56 -29.80
C LYS A 120 15.44 20.12 -28.33
N ARG A 121 15.32 21.05 -27.37
CA ARG A 121 15.26 20.70 -25.93
C ARG A 121 13.89 20.18 -25.51
N SER A 122 12.82 20.59 -26.21
CA SER A 122 11.43 20.23 -25.88
C SER A 122 11.09 18.73 -26.01
N ASN A 123 11.97 17.93 -26.63
CA ASN A 123 11.72 16.51 -26.95
C ASN A 123 12.77 15.54 -26.37
N GLN A 124 13.48 15.98 -25.32
CA GLN A 124 14.44 15.17 -24.57
C GLN A 124 13.81 14.62 -23.29
N PHE A 125 14.09 13.35 -23.00
CA PHE A 125 13.56 12.62 -21.85
C PHE A 125 14.67 11.94 -21.08
N PHE A 126 14.46 11.74 -19.79
CA PHE A 126 15.30 10.88 -18.96
C PHE A 126 14.43 9.97 -18.11
N ILE A 127 15.02 8.89 -17.61
CA ILE A 127 14.40 8.06 -16.59
C ILE A 127 15.15 8.28 -15.28
N LEU A 128 14.38 8.55 -14.23
CA LEU A 128 14.84 8.47 -12.87
C LEU A 128 14.54 7.05 -12.37
N VAL A 129 15.58 6.34 -11.93
CA VAL A 129 15.46 4.99 -11.37
C VAL A 129 15.84 4.99 -9.91
N GLY A 130 14.91 4.56 -9.06
CA GLY A 130 15.10 4.40 -7.63
C GLY A 130 15.02 2.93 -7.23
N LEU A 131 15.99 2.46 -6.45
CA LEU A 131 15.92 1.16 -5.77
C LEU A 131 15.45 1.35 -4.33
N PHE A 132 14.34 0.73 -3.97
CA PHE A 132 13.73 0.85 -2.65
C PHE A 132 13.80 -0.47 -1.88
N THR A 133 13.78 -0.38 -0.54
CA THR A 133 13.70 -1.54 0.37
C THR A 133 12.26 -1.95 0.69
N GLY A 134 11.30 -1.05 0.47
CA GLY A 134 9.90 -1.20 0.90
C GLY A 134 9.64 -0.80 2.35
N CYS A 135 10.67 -0.50 3.15
CA CYS A 135 10.53 -0.14 4.58
C CYS A 135 11.12 1.22 4.94
N SER A 136 11.68 1.93 3.95
CA SER A 136 12.10 3.32 4.05
C SER A 136 11.47 4.12 2.92
N SER A 137 11.15 5.38 3.19
CA SER A 137 10.74 6.36 2.19
C SER A 137 11.88 6.77 1.26
N ASP A 138 13.13 6.65 1.71
CA ASP A 138 14.30 7.02 0.91
C ASP A 138 14.78 5.83 0.05
N PRO A 139 15.09 6.04 -1.24
CA PRO A 139 15.70 5.01 -2.06
C PRO A 139 17.12 4.70 -1.58
N ILE A 140 17.51 3.43 -1.62
CA ILE A 140 18.90 2.96 -1.40
C ILE A 140 19.83 3.59 -2.43
N SER A 141 19.37 3.65 -3.68
CA SER A 141 20.10 4.23 -4.79
C SER A 141 19.12 4.90 -5.73
N CYS A 142 19.44 6.13 -6.12
CA CYS A 142 18.72 6.88 -7.13
C CYS A 142 19.68 7.28 -8.24
N LYS A 143 19.32 7.03 -9.50
CA LYS A 143 20.12 7.39 -10.67
C LYS A 143 19.25 7.98 -11.78
N LYS A 144 19.77 9.05 -12.38
CA LYS A 144 19.19 9.70 -13.56
C LYS A 144 19.97 9.21 -14.78
N THR A 145 19.25 8.70 -15.79
CA THR A 145 19.87 8.24 -17.04
C THR A 145 20.36 9.40 -17.89
N ALA A 146 21.16 9.08 -18.91
CA ALA A 146 21.42 9.99 -20.01
C ALA A 146 20.12 10.42 -20.71
N LEU A 147 20.18 11.59 -21.36
CA LEU A 147 19.06 12.13 -22.12
C LEU A 147 18.84 11.31 -23.40
N ALA A 148 17.63 10.79 -23.56
CA ALA A 148 17.17 10.17 -24.79
C ALA A 148 16.33 11.17 -25.60
N THR A 149 16.47 11.14 -26.92
CA THR A 149 15.61 11.87 -27.84
C THR A 149 14.60 10.93 -28.47
N ASN A 150 13.39 11.42 -28.73
CA ASN A 150 12.34 10.64 -29.35
C ASN A 150 12.71 10.31 -30.81
N SER A 151 12.91 9.03 -31.11
CA SER A 151 13.09 8.51 -32.46
C SER A 151 12.00 7.49 -32.77
N ALA A 152 11.05 7.83 -33.64
CA ALA A 152 10.02 6.91 -34.14
C ALA A 152 9.23 6.18 -33.03
N GLN A 153 8.72 6.93 -32.06
CA GLN A 153 7.89 6.41 -30.95
C GLN A 153 8.62 5.51 -29.93
N ILE A 154 9.95 5.57 -29.94
CA ILE A 154 10.82 4.83 -29.02
C ILE A 154 11.86 5.80 -28.43
N LEU A 155 12.10 5.66 -27.14
CA LEU A 155 13.21 6.29 -26.41
C LEU A 155 14.21 5.18 -26.04
N ASN A 156 15.36 5.16 -26.71
CA ASN A 156 16.42 4.20 -26.42
C ASN A 156 17.40 4.81 -25.41
N PHE A 157 17.71 4.05 -24.35
CA PHE A 157 18.66 4.45 -23.31
C PHE A 157 19.92 3.59 -23.36
N ASN A 158 19.77 2.26 -23.47
CA ASN A 158 20.86 1.29 -23.51
C ASN A 158 21.93 1.52 -22.42
N GLU A 159 21.50 1.90 -21.23
CA GLU A 159 22.39 2.31 -20.14
C GLU A 159 22.41 1.25 -19.04
N ARG A 160 23.63 0.84 -18.65
CA ARG A 160 23.84 -0.04 -17.49
C ARG A 160 23.86 0.81 -16.22
N ILE A 161 23.00 0.45 -15.27
CA ILE A 161 22.83 1.19 -14.03
C ILE A 161 23.37 0.34 -12.88
N PRO A 162 24.66 0.52 -12.49
CA PRO A 162 25.23 -0.27 -11.41
C PRO A 162 24.68 0.22 -10.06
N THR A 163 24.34 -0.70 -9.17
CA THR A 163 23.95 -0.33 -7.80
C THR A 163 25.11 -0.63 -6.83
N LYS A 164 25.14 0.08 -5.70
CA LYS A 164 26.16 -0.13 -4.65
C LYS A 164 25.76 -1.21 -3.64
N ILE A 165 24.71 -1.98 -3.92
CA ILE A 165 24.19 -3.03 -3.04
C ILE A 165 24.46 -4.41 -3.63
N LEU A 166 24.72 -5.39 -2.75
CA LEU A 166 24.86 -6.78 -3.15
C LEU A 166 23.48 -7.42 -3.30
N LEU A 167 23.36 -8.37 -4.22
CA LEU A 167 22.13 -9.14 -4.42
C LEU A 167 21.65 -9.81 -3.12
N GLN A 168 22.56 -10.41 -2.35
CA GLN A 168 22.26 -11.05 -1.06
C GLN A 168 21.78 -10.09 0.04
N ASP A 169 22.02 -8.78 -0.13
CA ASP A 169 21.62 -7.73 0.83
C ASP A 169 20.25 -7.14 0.49
N LEU A 170 19.62 -7.56 -0.62
CA LEU A 170 18.29 -7.08 -0.98
C LEU A 170 17.22 -7.64 -0.03
N PRO A 171 16.43 -6.77 0.63
CA PRO A 171 15.30 -7.21 1.44
C PRO A 171 14.15 -7.71 0.56
N ARG A 172 13.29 -8.55 1.14
CA ARG A 172 12.19 -9.22 0.45
C ARG A 172 11.21 -8.27 -0.23
N ALA A 173 11.00 -7.09 0.34
CA ALA A 173 10.08 -6.07 -0.16
C ALA A 173 10.72 -5.10 -1.16
N SER A 174 11.95 -5.37 -1.63
CA SER A 174 12.62 -4.50 -2.57
C SER A 174 11.92 -4.37 -3.92
N PHE A 175 11.90 -3.15 -4.43
CA PHE A 175 11.34 -2.83 -5.74
C PHE A 175 12.13 -1.73 -6.43
N LEU A 176 12.07 -1.72 -7.76
CA LEU A 176 12.57 -0.66 -8.63
C LEU A 176 11.41 0.29 -8.96
N SER A 177 11.64 1.59 -8.83
CA SER A 177 10.73 2.62 -9.30
C SER A 177 11.36 3.31 -10.51
N PHE A 178 10.65 3.32 -11.62
CA PHE A 178 11.05 4.00 -12.84
C PHE A 178 10.12 5.18 -13.09
N VAL A 179 10.68 6.37 -13.29
CA VAL A 179 9.92 7.59 -13.57
C VAL A 179 10.47 8.23 -14.83
N LEU A 180 9.67 8.23 -15.88
CA LEU A 180 9.97 8.93 -17.13
C LEU A 180 9.63 10.40 -16.97
N ALA A 181 10.59 11.29 -17.21
CA ALA A 181 10.40 12.73 -17.10
C ALA A 181 10.95 13.49 -18.31
N LYS A 182 10.39 14.67 -18.57
CA LYS A 182 10.89 15.61 -19.59
C LYS A 182 12.11 16.35 -19.08
N ALA A 183 13.12 16.53 -19.94
CA ALA A 183 14.35 17.22 -19.57
C ALA A 183 14.18 18.73 -19.34
N GLU A 184 13.27 19.37 -20.08
CA GLU A 184 13.09 20.83 -20.07
C GLU A 184 12.59 21.37 -18.73
N ASN A 185 11.67 20.65 -18.08
CA ASN A 185 11.00 21.09 -16.85
C ASN A 185 11.05 20.03 -15.73
N GLU A 186 11.78 18.93 -15.93
CA GLU A 186 11.83 17.78 -15.02
C GLU A 186 10.45 17.21 -14.63
N LYS A 187 9.42 17.47 -15.46
CA LYS A 187 8.06 17.06 -15.16
C LYS A 187 7.88 15.56 -15.43
N PRO A 188 7.36 14.78 -14.48
CA PRO A 188 7.08 13.38 -14.68
C PRO A 188 5.96 13.20 -15.71
N VAL A 189 6.16 12.24 -16.62
CA VAL A 189 5.24 11.86 -17.69
C VAL A 189 4.56 10.54 -17.36
N ALA A 190 5.34 9.58 -16.87
CA ALA A 190 4.86 8.26 -16.51
C ALA A 190 5.76 7.60 -15.47
N TRP A 191 5.22 6.62 -14.75
CA TRP A 191 5.95 5.92 -13.71
C TRP A 191 5.53 4.45 -13.63
N VAL A 192 6.40 3.61 -13.06
CA VAL A 192 6.06 2.23 -12.73
C VAL A 192 6.95 1.71 -11.61
N ASN A 193 6.36 0.90 -10.73
CA ASN A 193 7.08 0.19 -9.67
C ASN A 193 7.11 -1.30 -9.99
N PHE A 194 8.25 -1.95 -9.77
CA PHE A 194 8.50 -3.35 -10.08
C PHE A 194 9.20 -4.06 -8.92
N ASN A 195 8.51 -4.99 -8.27
CA ASN A 195 9.00 -5.77 -7.16
C ASN A 195 10.07 -6.72 -7.70
N LEU A 196 11.22 -6.74 -7.04
CA LEU A 196 12.34 -7.60 -7.42
C LEU A 196 12.08 -9.08 -7.10
N PHE A 197 11.10 -9.34 -6.23
CA PHE A 197 10.65 -10.68 -5.89
C PHE A 197 9.18 -10.84 -6.30
N ASP A 198 8.80 -12.03 -6.77
CA ASP A 198 7.39 -12.37 -7.03
C ASP A 198 6.65 -12.76 -5.75
N GLU A 199 5.43 -13.28 -5.85
CA GLU A 199 4.61 -13.69 -4.70
C GLU A 199 5.15 -14.93 -3.99
N GLU A 200 5.80 -15.83 -4.73
CA GLU A 200 6.43 -17.06 -4.24
C GLU A 200 7.85 -16.80 -3.69
N ALA A 201 8.30 -15.55 -3.68
CA ALA A 201 9.59 -15.09 -3.21
C ALA A 201 10.79 -15.41 -4.12
N TYR A 202 10.57 -15.76 -5.38
CA TYR A 202 11.63 -15.86 -6.37
C TYR A 202 12.07 -14.49 -6.86
N PHE A 203 13.38 -14.32 -7.01
CA PHE A 203 13.99 -13.15 -7.59
C PHE A 203 13.73 -13.09 -9.10
N ARG A 204 13.28 -11.92 -9.57
CA ARG A 204 12.83 -11.69 -10.94
C ARG A 204 13.98 -11.18 -11.81
N GLY A 205 14.94 -12.06 -12.06
CA GLY A 205 16.03 -11.84 -13.03
C GLY A 205 15.57 -11.81 -14.49
N GLY A 206 16.45 -11.39 -15.41
CA GLY A 206 16.21 -11.48 -16.85
C GLY A 206 15.52 -10.24 -17.45
N GLU A 207 14.90 -10.42 -18.61
CA GLU A 207 14.29 -9.35 -19.40
C GLU A 207 12.81 -9.16 -19.04
N HIS A 208 12.42 -7.90 -18.82
CA HIS A 208 11.08 -7.53 -18.39
C HIS A 208 10.52 -6.43 -19.30
N THR A 209 9.23 -6.55 -19.63
CA THR A 209 8.45 -5.50 -20.29
C THR A 209 7.26 -5.16 -19.42
N VAL A 210 7.17 -3.93 -18.95
CA VAL A 210 6.12 -3.50 -18.01
C VAL A 210 5.41 -2.26 -18.55
N ASN A 211 4.10 -2.20 -18.33
CA ASN A 211 3.29 -1.05 -18.72
C ASN A 211 3.42 0.06 -17.66
N MET A 212 3.57 1.30 -18.10
CA MET A 212 3.72 2.45 -17.21
C MET A 212 2.38 3.13 -16.95
N TRP A 213 2.24 3.67 -15.74
CA TRP A 213 1.13 4.52 -15.34
C TRP A 213 1.38 5.94 -15.84
N PRO A 214 0.38 6.64 -16.39
CA PRO A 214 0.51 8.06 -16.68
C PRO A 214 0.72 8.85 -15.37
N ALA A 215 1.51 9.92 -15.43
CA ALA A 215 1.65 10.83 -14.30
C ALA A 215 0.31 11.55 -14.06
N THR A 216 -0.20 11.47 -12.83
CA THR A 216 -1.40 12.20 -12.42
C THR A 216 -1.05 13.64 -12.04
N ARG A 217 -2.02 14.57 -12.08
CA ARG A 217 -1.80 16.00 -11.75
C ARG A 217 -1.20 16.21 -10.34
N ASN A 218 -1.40 15.26 -9.43
CA ASN A 218 -0.88 15.32 -8.05
C ASN A 218 0.64 15.13 -7.93
N PHE A 219 1.33 14.74 -9.00
CA PHE A 219 2.80 14.71 -9.03
C PHE A 219 3.44 16.12 -9.04
N GLU A 220 2.65 17.18 -9.26
CA GLU A 220 3.17 18.57 -9.34
C GLU A 220 3.40 19.22 -7.96
N SER A 221 2.81 18.70 -6.87
CA SER A 221 2.74 19.39 -5.58
C SER A 221 3.50 18.73 -4.43
N SER A 222 4.16 17.60 -4.65
CA SER A 222 4.96 16.93 -3.63
C SER A 222 6.39 16.74 -4.12
N SER A 223 7.35 17.14 -3.29
CA SER A 223 8.81 17.00 -3.45
C SER A 223 9.32 15.55 -3.64
N SER A 224 8.43 14.58 -3.82
CA SER A 224 8.70 13.17 -4.00
C SER A 224 8.61 12.78 -5.47
N GLN A 225 9.76 12.66 -6.14
CA GLN A 225 9.85 12.24 -7.54
C GLN A 225 9.37 10.79 -7.77
N PHE A 226 9.08 10.01 -6.72
CA PHE A 226 8.69 8.60 -6.80
C PHE A 226 7.37 8.31 -6.09
N ASN A 227 6.61 7.34 -6.60
CA ASN A 227 5.51 6.73 -5.87
C ASN A 227 6.05 5.62 -4.96
N TYR A 228 5.86 5.74 -3.65
CA TYR A 228 6.45 4.84 -2.64
C TYR A 228 5.68 3.53 -2.42
N THR A 229 4.50 3.41 -3.03
CA THR A 229 3.72 2.17 -2.93
C THR A 229 4.33 1.09 -3.83
N GLY A 230 4.35 -0.18 -3.42
CA GLY A 230 4.95 -1.27 -4.19
C GLY A 230 4.36 -1.45 -5.61
N THR A 231 4.72 -2.53 -6.31
CA THR A 231 4.23 -2.77 -7.69
C THR A 231 2.72 -2.60 -7.79
N LYS A 232 2.31 -1.64 -8.62
CA LYS A 232 0.92 -1.51 -9.03
C LYS A 232 0.68 -2.41 -10.23
N LEU A 233 -0.53 -2.98 -10.28
CA LEU A 233 -0.95 -3.88 -11.34
C LEU A 233 -0.99 -3.14 -12.69
N LYS A 234 -1.17 -3.86 -13.80
CA LYS A 234 -1.13 -3.25 -15.14
C LYS A 234 -2.28 -2.23 -15.32
N PRO A 235 -2.03 -1.02 -15.88
CA PRO A 235 -3.11 -0.10 -16.24
C PRO A 235 -3.91 -0.65 -17.43
N ARG A 236 -5.25 -0.53 -17.39
CA ARG A 236 -6.20 -0.92 -18.45
C ARG A 236 -5.88 -0.26 -19.78
N LYS A 237 -5.52 1.03 -19.77
CA LYS A 237 -5.31 1.85 -20.98
C LYS A 237 -3.87 2.30 -21.19
N SER A 238 -2.89 1.60 -20.61
CA SER A 238 -1.49 2.01 -20.77
C SER A 238 -1.04 1.90 -22.23
N GLN A 239 -0.53 3.02 -22.75
CA GLN A 239 0.08 3.11 -24.07
C GLN A 239 1.61 3.19 -23.99
N LEU A 240 2.19 3.15 -22.78
CA LEU A 240 3.62 3.29 -22.51
C LEU A 240 4.17 1.99 -21.92
N LYS A 241 5.26 1.49 -22.48
CA LYS A 241 5.95 0.29 -21.99
C LYS A 241 7.43 0.56 -21.80
N ILE A 242 7.96 0.15 -20.65
CA ILE A 242 9.38 0.13 -20.36
C ILE A 242 9.94 -1.28 -20.52
N GLN A 243 11.10 -1.39 -21.16
CA GLN A 243 11.86 -2.62 -21.29
C GLN A 243 13.20 -2.48 -20.58
N PHE A 244 13.51 -3.44 -19.72
CA PHE A 244 14.75 -3.46 -18.95
C PHE A 244 15.17 -4.89 -18.65
N LYS A 245 16.45 -5.08 -18.36
CA LYS A 245 17.05 -6.38 -18.05
C LYS A 245 17.73 -6.33 -16.68
N ILE A 246 17.36 -7.23 -15.78
CA ILE A 246 17.99 -7.38 -14.47
C ILE A 246 19.04 -8.49 -14.57
N ALA A 247 20.27 -8.19 -14.14
CA ALA A 247 21.33 -9.19 -14.08
C ALA A 247 20.97 -10.24 -13.01
N SER A 248 21.02 -11.51 -13.38
CA SER A 248 20.80 -12.64 -12.47
C SER A 248 21.97 -13.60 -12.58
N PRO A 249 22.57 -14.03 -11.46
CA PRO A 249 23.67 -14.99 -11.47
C PRO A 249 23.20 -16.40 -11.86
N THR A 250 21.98 -16.77 -11.49
CA THR A 250 21.34 -18.06 -11.82
C THR A 250 19.88 -17.86 -12.23
N ASN A 251 19.27 -18.90 -12.79
CA ASN A 251 17.90 -18.82 -13.31
C ASN A 251 16.82 -18.88 -12.22
N LYS A 252 17.15 -19.29 -10.99
CA LYS A 252 16.20 -19.41 -9.87
C LYS A 252 16.88 -19.12 -8.53
N VAL A 253 16.71 -17.88 -8.07
CA VAL A 253 17.15 -17.43 -6.74
C VAL A 253 15.90 -17.21 -5.89
N LEU A 254 15.87 -17.79 -4.69
CA LEU A 254 14.74 -17.70 -3.76
C LEU A 254 15.13 -16.89 -2.53
N PHE A 255 14.25 -15.99 -2.08
CA PHE A 255 14.43 -15.34 -0.78
C PHE A 255 14.18 -16.37 0.34
N PRO A 256 15.05 -16.47 1.36
CA PRO A 256 14.97 -17.53 2.36
C PRO A 256 13.69 -17.44 3.18
N ASP A 257 13.10 -18.59 3.45
CA ASP A 257 11.94 -18.70 4.33
C ASP A 257 12.32 -18.49 5.81
N LYS A 258 11.30 -18.39 6.67
CA LYS A 258 11.46 -18.14 8.11
C LYS A 258 12.43 -19.11 8.78
N ASP A 259 12.33 -20.41 8.47
CA ASP A 259 13.15 -21.44 9.12
C ASP A 259 14.59 -21.44 8.60
N THR A 260 14.78 -21.12 7.32
CA THR A 260 16.10 -20.89 6.71
C THR A 260 16.77 -19.67 7.33
N ILE A 261 16.04 -18.57 7.50
CA ILE A 261 16.54 -17.36 8.17
C ILE A 261 16.96 -17.70 9.62
N ARG A 262 16.13 -18.45 10.36
CA ARG A 262 16.47 -18.90 11.74
C ARG A 262 17.76 -19.72 11.78
N ARG A 263 17.95 -20.63 10.84
CA ARG A 263 19.19 -21.42 10.71
C ARG A 263 20.40 -20.52 10.48
N HIS A 264 20.30 -19.55 9.58
CA HIS A 264 21.38 -18.56 9.35
C HIS A 264 21.71 -17.74 10.58
N ILE A 265 20.70 -17.27 11.32
CA ILE A 265 20.90 -16.52 12.57
C ILE A 265 21.67 -17.37 13.58
N LYS A 266 21.25 -18.62 13.81
CA LYS A 266 21.89 -19.55 14.75
C LYS A 266 23.35 -19.82 14.37
N GLN A 267 23.63 -20.14 13.10
CA GLN A 267 25.00 -20.36 12.62
C GLN A 267 25.91 -19.14 12.83
N ASN A 268 25.40 -17.93 12.56
CA ASN A 268 26.14 -16.69 12.79
C ASN A 268 26.39 -16.41 14.28
N GLN A 269 25.47 -16.77 15.16
CA GLN A 269 25.65 -16.67 16.61
C GLN A 269 26.73 -17.62 17.11
N ASP A 270 26.72 -18.87 16.65
CA ASP A 270 27.74 -19.87 17.02
C ASP A 270 29.15 -19.40 16.60
N LEU A 271 29.28 -18.84 15.39
CA LEU A 271 30.52 -18.24 14.89
C LEU A 271 30.97 -17.03 15.73
N LYS A 272 30.06 -16.13 16.11
CA LYS A 272 30.37 -14.98 16.98
C LYS A 272 30.82 -15.45 18.36
N ASN A 273 30.10 -16.40 18.96
CA ASN A 273 30.44 -16.95 20.27
C ASN A 273 31.85 -17.57 20.27
N TYR A 274 32.20 -18.30 19.21
CA TYR A 274 33.55 -18.86 19.05
C TYR A 274 34.63 -17.77 18.90
N GLN A 275 34.37 -16.74 18.11
CA GLN A 275 35.30 -15.60 17.94
C GLN A 275 35.48 -14.80 19.23
N ASP A 276 34.40 -14.58 19.99
CA ASP A 276 34.41 -13.86 21.26
C ASP A 276 35.13 -14.68 22.34
N PHE A 277 34.89 -15.99 22.41
CA PHE A 277 35.66 -16.90 23.26
C PHE A 277 37.16 -16.83 22.96
N THR A 278 37.54 -16.89 21.68
CA THR A 278 38.93 -16.78 21.23
C THR A 278 39.53 -15.42 21.58
N ARG A 279 38.77 -14.33 21.40
CA ARG A 279 39.20 -12.97 21.74
C ARG A 279 39.36 -12.76 23.24
N ASN A 280 38.49 -13.36 24.05
CA ASN A 280 38.52 -13.27 25.50
C ASN A 280 39.71 -14.05 26.08
N LEU A 281 40.07 -15.20 25.51
CA LEU A 281 41.31 -15.92 25.84
C LEU A 281 42.55 -15.04 25.64
N VAL A 282 42.60 -14.25 24.56
CA VAL A 282 43.70 -13.33 24.24
C VAL A 282 43.74 -12.07 25.12
N LYS A 283 42.58 -11.62 25.64
CA LYS A 283 42.46 -10.39 26.43
C LYS A 283 42.63 -10.58 27.95
N SER A 284 42.96 -11.79 28.40
CA SER A 284 43.10 -12.15 29.82
C SER A 284 44.28 -11.48 30.55
N ASN A 285 44.95 -10.48 29.98
CA ASN A 285 45.97 -9.69 30.66
C ASN A 285 45.65 -8.20 30.58
N SER A 286 45.43 -7.64 31.78
CA SER A 286 45.02 -6.27 32.09
C SER A 286 43.55 -5.95 31.83
N THR A 287 42.80 -5.55 32.87
CA THR A 287 42.42 -4.14 33.09
C THR A 287 41.24 -3.99 34.07
N LEU A 288 41.44 -4.24 35.38
CA LEU A 288 40.38 -3.99 36.38
C LEU A 288 39.97 -2.51 36.49
N SER A 289 40.91 -1.58 36.18
CA SER A 289 40.70 -0.13 36.28
C SER A 289 39.88 0.48 35.13
N LYS A 290 39.89 -0.10 33.92
CA LYS A 290 39.02 0.33 32.81
C LYS A 290 37.57 -0.07 33.07
N TYR A 291 37.34 -1.25 33.65
CA TYR A 291 35.98 -1.74 33.94
C TYR A 291 35.24 -0.85 34.94
N ILE A 292 35.93 -0.32 35.95
CA ILE A 292 35.30 0.56 36.96
C ILE A 292 34.91 1.93 36.36
N HIS A 293 35.76 2.53 35.51
CA HIS A 293 35.46 3.79 34.84
C HIS A 293 34.39 3.65 33.74
N LEU A 294 34.35 2.52 33.03
CA LEU A 294 33.29 2.18 32.07
C LEU A 294 31.96 1.98 32.78
N ALA A 295 31.91 1.22 33.88
CA ALA A 295 30.69 0.95 34.63
C ALA A 295 30.02 2.22 35.18
N PHE A 296 30.82 3.20 35.66
CA PHE A 296 30.28 4.47 36.17
C PHE A 296 29.72 5.37 35.06
N ASN A 297 30.39 5.41 33.89
CA ASN A 297 29.90 6.16 32.73
C ASN A 297 28.74 5.48 32.01
N GLU A 298 28.67 4.15 32.00
CA GLU A 298 27.54 3.37 31.49
C GLU A 298 26.28 3.61 32.34
N SER A 299 26.40 3.67 33.67
CA SER A 299 25.28 3.94 34.57
C SER A 299 24.63 5.32 34.31
N ARG A 300 25.42 6.41 34.28
CA ARG A 300 24.91 7.77 33.98
C ARG A 300 24.36 7.91 32.55
N ASN A 301 25.01 7.30 31.56
CA ASN A 301 24.50 7.31 30.20
C ASN A 301 23.23 6.47 30.06
N SER A 302 23.04 5.43 30.87
CA SER A 302 21.84 4.57 30.82
C SER A 302 20.58 5.33 31.24
N ASP A 303 20.64 6.18 32.28
CA ASP A 303 19.49 6.96 32.74
C ASP A 303 19.08 8.02 31.71
N LEU A 304 20.04 8.78 31.17
CA LEU A 304 19.77 9.77 30.13
C LEU A 304 19.27 9.12 28.83
N THR A 305 19.81 7.94 28.50
CA THR A 305 19.35 7.16 27.34
C THR A 305 17.93 6.66 27.56
N LYS A 306 17.59 6.20 28.77
CA LYS A 306 16.24 5.76 29.12
C LYS A 306 15.22 6.90 28.98
N VAL A 307 15.52 8.10 29.49
CA VAL A 307 14.65 9.28 29.34
C VAL A 307 14.46 9.66 27.86
N LYS A 308 15.53 9.63 27.06
CA LYS A 308 15.43 9.90 25.61
C LYS A 308 14.60 8.85 24.88
N LEU A 309 14.73 7.57 25.25
CA LEU A 309 13.94 6.48 24.67
C LEU A 309 12.48 6.58 25.07
N GLU A 310 12.19 6.95 26.32
CA GLU A 310 10.81 7.16 26.80
C GLU A 310 10.12 8.28 26.02
N ALA A 311 10.81 9.43 25.86
CA ALA A 311 10.29 10.53 25.06
C ALA A 311 10.10 10.17 23.58
N LEU A 312 10.99 9.35 23.02
CA LEU A 312 10.90 8.90 21.63
C LEU A 312 9.79 7.87 21.41
N CYS A 313 9.70 6.86 22.28
CA CYS A 313 8.76 5.75 22.16
C CYS A 313 7.35 6.09 22.63
N GLY A 314 7.20 7.09 23.51
CA GLY A 314 5.89 7.62 23.93
C GLY A 314 5.30 8.65 22.95
N GLY A 315 6.03 9.01 21.90
CA GLY A 315 5.56 9.91 20.84
C GLY A 315 4.66 9.22 19.81
N ASP A 316 4.28 9.96 18.77
CA ASP A 316 3.50 9.43 17.64
C ASP A 316 4.31 8.36 16.87
N PRO A 317 3.78 7.13 16.69
CA PRO A 317 4.43 6.06 15.93
C PRO A 317 4.76 6.40 14.46
N ILE A 318 4.13 7.44 13.90
CA ILE A 318 4.30 7.86 12.49
C ILE A 318 5.19 9.12 12.39
N ALA A 319 5.68 9.65 13.52
CA ALA A 319 6.50 10.86 13.52
C ALA A 319 7.77 10.69 12.69
N ASN A 320 8.17 11.77 12.01
CA ASN A 320 9.47 11.85 11.35
C ASN A 320 10.57 12.02 12.41
N VAL A 321 11.33 10.95 12.62
CA VAL A 321 12.40 10.90 13.62
C VAL A 321 13.76 11.19 12.96
N SER A 322 14.64 11.89 13.67
CA SER A 322 16.00 12.15 13.15
C SER A 322 16.84 10.88 13.05
N LYS A 323 17.78 10.83 12.11
CA LYS A 323 18.67 9.67 11.92
C LYS A 323 19.47 9.32 13.17
N ASP A 324 19.81 10.29 14.01
CA ASP A 324 20.57 10.04 15.25
C ASP A 324 19.70 9.46 16.37
N GLN A 325 18.43 9.86 16.45
CA GLN A 325 17.47 9.23 17.35
C GLN A 325 17.18 7.78 16.93
N LEU A 326 17.05 7.51 15.62
CA LEU A 326 16.89 6.14 15.11
C LEU A 326 18.11 5.26 15.42
N LYS A 327 19.34 5.78 15.26
CA LYS A 327 20.55 5.06 15.67
C LYS A 327 20.56 4.74 17.17
N LEU A 328 20.12 5.67 18.02
CA LEU A 328 20.00 5.46 19.47
C LEU A 328 18.96 4.38 19.80
N LEU A 329 17.83 4.38 19.09
CA LEU A 329 16.80 3.37 19.22
C LEU A 329 17.33 1.98 18.83
N TRP A 330 18.02 1.89 17.68
CA TRP A 330 18.60 0.64 17.19
C TRP A 330 19.70 0.08 18.11
N SER A 331 20.53 0.94 18.70
CA SER A 331 21.55 0.52 19.66
C SER A 331 20.93 0.00 20.96
N SER A 332 19.76 0.52 21.34
CA SER A 332 19.02 0.16 22.56
C SER A 332 17.86 -0.83 22.31
N ARG A 333 17.85 -1.51 21.17
CA ARG A 333 16.72 -2.30 20.64
C ARG A 333 16.15 -3.35 21.58
N ILE A 334 17.00 -4.04 22.36
CA ILE A 334 16.57 -5.07 23.32
C ILE A 334 15.78 -4.45 24.47
N SER A 335 16.24 -3.31 25.00
CA SER A 335 15.56 -2.58 26.07
C SER A 335 14.27 -1.95 25.57
N ALA A 336 14.30 -1.35 24.37
CA ALA A 336 13.13 -0.76 23.74
C ALA A 336 12.01 -1.79 23.50
N MET A 337 12.33 -2.98 22.97
CA MET A 337 11.36 -4.06 22.77
C MET A 337 10.66 -4.47 24.07
N LYS A 338 11.40 -4.55 25.19
CA LYS A 338 10.87 -5.04 26.47
C LYS A 338 10.02 -3.99 27.19
N ILE A 339 10.44 -2.72 27.15
CA ILE A 339 9.83 -1.65 27.94
C ILE A 339 8.77 -0.89 27.12
N TYR A 340 8.98 -0.74 25.80
CA TYR A 340 8.12 0.05 24.92
C TYR A 340 7.74 -0.74 23.64
N PRO A 341 6.92 -1.79 23.71
CA PRO A 341 6.58 -2.62 22.55
C PRO A 341 5.97 -1.84 21.39
N ASP A 342 5.25 -0.76 21.67
CA ASP A 342 4.60 0.10 20.67
C ASP A 342 5.58 0.92 19.81
N CYS A 343 6.88 0.92 20.15
CA CYS A 343 7.91 1.57 19.33
C CYS A 343 8.29 0.77 18.07
N LEU A 344 7.68 -0.39 17.81
CA LEU A 344 8.01 -1.23 16.65
C LEU A 344 7.99 -0.47 15.30
N PRO A 345 7.02 0.43 15.01
CA PRO A 345 7.05 1.24 13.79
C PRO A 345 8.31 2.09 13.66
N LEU A 346 8.79 2.68 14.76
CA LEU A 346 10.05 3.43 14.79
C LEU A 346 11.27 2.51 14.69
N MET A 347 11.21 1.34 15.32
CA MET A 347 12.27 0.32 15.24
C MET A 347 12.50 -0.13 13.79
N VAL A 348 11.42 -0.36 13.05
CA VAL A 348 11.45 -0.70 11.63
C VAL A 348 12.12 0.40 10.79
N GLN A 349 11.86 1.67 11.09
CA GLN A 349 12.53 2.80 10.43
C GLN A 349 14.03 2.89 10.80
N ALA A 350 14.41 2.42 11.98
CA ALA A 350 15.78 2.46 12.47
C ALA A 350 16.70 1.40 11.85
N VAL A 351 16.13 0.32 11.30
CA VAL A 351 16.88 -0.76 10.65
C VAL A 351 17.47 -0.27 9.32
N ASP A 352 18.76 -0.52 9.12
CA ASP A 352 19.36 -0.38 7.79
C ASP A 352 19.05 -1.61 6.94
N TRP A 353 17.90 -1.55 6.26
CA TRP A 353 17.40 -2.63 5.38
C TRP A 353 18.30 -2.92 4.17
N SER A 354 19.33 -2.11 3.91
CA SER A 354 20.32 -2.36 2.85
C SER A 354 21.43 -3.33 3.27
N LYS A 355 21.40 -3.80 4.53
CA LYS A 355 22.40 -4.71 5.11
C LYS A 355 21.74 -5.97 5.62
N LYS A 356 22.04 -7.12 5.02
CA LYS A 356 21.52 -8.43 5.41
C LYS A 356 21.66 -8.73 6.91
N HIS A 357 22.78 -8.37 7.53
CA HIS A 357 23.02 -8.65 8.95
C HIS A 357 22.13 -7.82 9.89
N GLU A 358 21.80 -6.58 9.54
CA GLU A 358 20.88 -5.75 10.34
C GLU A 358 19.45 -6.29 10.21
N VAL A 359 19.05 -6.69 8.99
CA VAL A 359 17.75 -7.36 8.74
C VAL A 359 17.65 -8.68 9.52
N MET A 360 18.70 -9.49 9.56
CA MET A 360 18.75 -10.71 10.37
C MET A 360 18.57 -10.42 11.87
N ASN A 361 19.30 -9.44 12.41
CA ASN A 361 19.16 -9.03 13.81
C ASN A 361 17.74 -8.52 14.10
N PHE A 362 17.13 -7.80 13.16
CA PHE A 362 15.76 -7.34 13.27
C PHE A 362 14.76 -8.50 13.27
N TYR A 363 14.88 -9.47 12.36
CA TYR A 363 13.97 -10.62 12.35
C TYR A 363 14.08 -11.46 13.62
N GLU A 364 15.28 -11.65 14.15
CA GLU A 364 15.47 -12.29 15.45
C GLU A 364 14.71 -11.55 16.56
N LEU A 365 14.81 -10.22 16.57
CA LEU A 365 14.10 -9.36 17.52
C LEU A 365 12.59 -9.42 17.32
N LEU A 366 12.11 -9.34 16.07
CA LEU A 366 10.70 -9.35 15.70
C LEU A 366 10.00 -10.63 16.16
N TRP A 367 10.66 -11.78 16.05
CA TRP A 367 10.09 -13.05 16.50
C TRP A 367 10.05 -13.21 18.02
N GLN A 368 10.79 -12.38 18.75
CA GLN A 368 10.73 -12.27 20.21
C GLN A 368 9.85 -11.09 20.68
N TRP A 369 9.34 -10.28 19.73
CA TRP A 369 8.60 -9.08 20.05
C TRP A 369 7.27 -9.40 20.74
N PRO A 370 6.89 -8.67 21.80
CA PRO A 370 5.62 -8.89 22.49
C PRO A 370 4.43 -8.77 21.52
N ALA A 371 3.55 -9.77 21.49
CA ALA A 371 2.44 -9.85 20.54
C ALA A 371 1.32 -8.80 20.77
N SER A 372 1.47 -7.90 21.74
CA SER A 372 0.41 -7.02 22.23
C SER A 372 0.61 -5.55 21.87
N LEU A 373 0.88 -5.22 20.60
CA LEU A 373 0.98 -3.81 20.16
C LEU A 373 -0.37 -3.08 20.23
N SER A 374 -0.37 -1.80 20.54
CA SER A 374 -1.53 -0.93 20.37
C SER A 374 -2.11 -0.95 18.95
N LEU A 375 -3.37 -0.53 18.80
CA LEU A 375 -4.01 -0.48 17.49
C LEU A 375 -3.30 0.53 16.59
N GLU A 376 -2.92 1.67 17.16
CA GLU A 376 -2.18 2.76 16.54
C GLU A 376 -0.85 2.27 15.95
N ALA A 377 -0.05 1.55 16.74
CA ALA A 377 1.21 0.97 16.27
C ALA A 377 0.98 -0.08 15.16
N SER A 378 -0.06 -0.91 15.29
CA SER A 378 -0.38 -1.92 14.27
C SER A 378 -0.83 -1.29 12.95
N PHE A 379 -1.68 -0.27 12.99
CA PHE A 379 -2.10 0.48 11.80
C PHE A 379 -0.95 1.28 11.17
N ALA A 380 -0.03 1.82 11.97
CA ALA A 380 1.17 2.49 11.46
C ALA A 380 2.03 1.56 10.60
N LEU A 381 2.15 0.28 10.99
CA LEU A 381 2.89 -0.73 10.21
C LEU A 381 2.21 -1.10 8.89
N LEU A 382 0.87 -1.06 8.84
CA LEU A 382 0.08 -1.39 7.64
C LEU A 382 -0.19 -0.18 6.72
N GLY A 383 0.03 1.03 7.21
CA GLY A 383 -0.23 2.28 6.48
C GLY A 383 0.67 2.49 5.27
N CYS A 384 0.42 3.58 4.53
CA CYS A 384 1.19 3.93 3.32
C CYS A 384 2.66 4.27 3.59
N ASN A 385 2.97 4.74 4.80
CA ASN A 385 4.34 5.01 5.27
C ASN A 385 4.90 3.83 6.10
N GLY A 386 4.12 2.75 6.21
CA GLY A 386 4.52 1.53 6.90
C GLY A 386 5.45 0.67 6.05
N CYS A 387 6.01 -0.37 6.68
CA CYS A 387 6.96 -1.27 6.04
C CYS A 387 6.25 -2.37 5.25
N ALA A 388 6.69 -2.59 4.02
CA ALA A 388 6.19 -3.61 3.12
C ALA A 388 6.84 -4.99 3.35
N ASP A 389 7.72 -5.12 4.35
CA ASP A 389 8.30 -6.41 4.75
C ASP A 389 7.20 -7.40 5.17
N PRO A 390 7.18 -8.62 4.60
CA PRO A 390 6.10 -9.56 4.85
C PRO A 390 6.03 -10.04 6.30
N PHE A 391 7.15 -10.19 7.01
CA PHE A 391 7.14 -10.62 8.41
C PHE A 391 6.64 -9.52 9.34
N VAL A 392 6.98 -8.25 9.05
CA VAL A 392 6.43 -7.10 9.77
C VAL A 392 4.92 -6.99 9.55
N ARG A 393 4.46 -7.13 8.30
CA ARG A 393 3.02 -7.10 7.97
C ARG A 393 2.26 -8.24 8.62
N GLU A 394 2.79 -9.46 8.56
CA GLU A 394 2.21 -10.63 9.23
C GLU A 394 2.09 -10.39 10.75
N PHE A 395 3.13 -9.83 11.37
CA PHE A 395 3.11 -9.51 12.80
C PHE A 395 2.01 -8.50 13.14
N ALA A 396 1.88 -7.42 12.37
CA ALA A 396 0.86 -6.39 12.57
C ALA A 396 -0.55 -6.98 12.40
N VAL A 397 -0.78 -7.74 11.34
CA VAL A 397 -2.09 -8.38 11.07
C VAL A 397 -2.46 -9.38 12.17
N ARG A 398 -1.50 -10.21 12.60
CA ARG A 398 -1.72 -11.16 13.71
C ARG A 398 -2.10 -10.44 15.01
N THR A 399 -1.47 -9.30 15.28
CA THR A 399 -1.78 -8.48 16.46
C THR A 399 -3.20 -7.91 16.38
N LEU A 400 -3.60 -7.39 15.21
CA LEU A 400 -4.97 -6.92 14.98
C LEU A 400 -5.99 -8.04 15.11
N ASP A 401 -5.71 -9.23 14.58
CA ASP A 401 -6.61 -10.38 14.68
C ASP A 401 -6.82 -10.82 16.14
N GLN A 402 -5.78 -10.75 16.97
CA GLN A 402 -5.89 -11.09 18.39
C GLN A 402 -6.63 -10.03 19.21
N LYS A 403 -6.49 -8.74 18.86
CA LYS A 403 -7.05 -7.64 19.64
C LYS A 403 -8.46 -7.22 19.21
N LEU A 404 -8.76 -7.21 17.91
CA LEU A 404 -10.02 -6.68 17.41
C LEU A 404 -11.18 -7.67 17.57
N SER A 405 -12.19 -7.23 18.31
CA SER A 405 -13.52 -7.85 18.27
C SER A 405 -14.17 -7.67 16.89
N ASN A 406 -15.21 -8.45 16.58
CA ASN A 406 -15.92 -8.30 15.31
C ASN A 406 -16.60 -6.92 15.14
N TYR A 407 -16.97 -6.28 16.25
CA TYR A 407 -17.52 -4.92 16.24
C TYR A 407 -16.45 -3.88 15.90
N GLU A 408 -15.30 -3.91 16.58
CA GLU A 408 -14.19 -3.00 16.30
C GLU A 408 -13.63 -3.22 14.88
N MET A 409 -13.56 -4.49 14.44
CA MET A 409 -13.20 -4.82 13.06
C MET A 409 -14.11 -4.13 12.05
N SER A 410 -15.43 -4.09 12.31
CA SER A 410 -16.39 -3.35 11.48
C SER A 410 -16.17 -1.83 11.53
N LEU A 411 -15.74 -1.29 12.68
CA LEU A 411 -15.47 0.15 12.85
C LEU A 411 -14.25 0.60 12.03
N TYR A 412 -13.18 -0.20 12.04
CA TYR A 412 -11.92 0.09 11.34
C TYR A 412 -11.83 -0.49 9.92
N LEU A 413 -12.92 -1.09 9.43
CA LEU A 413 -12.92 -1.86 8.19
C LEU A 413 -12.51 -1.02 6.98
N LEU A 414 -12.93 0.24 6.93
CA LEU A 414 -12.57 1.15 5.85
C LEU A 414 -11.05 1.36 5.78
N GLN A 415 -10.39 1.60 6.92
CA GLN A 415 -8.94 1.79 7.01
C GLN A 415 -8.19 0.53 6.59
N LEU A 416 -8.70 -0.66 6.97
CA LEU A 416 -8.12 -1.94 6.54
C LEU A 416 -8.27 -2.16 5.02
N VAL A 417 -9.41 -1.77 4.43
CA VAL A 417 -9.59 -1.80 2.96
C VAL A 417 -8.61 -0.85 2.26
N GLN A 418 -8.31 0.31 2.84
CA GLN A 418 -7.29 1.20 2.29
C GLN A 418 -5.88 0.58 2.41
N ALA A 419 -5.56 -0.09 3.51
CA ALA A 419 -4.29 -0.78 3.70
C ALA A 419 -4.08 -1.91 2.66
N LEU A 420 -5.14 -2.59 2.20
CA LEU A 420 -5.02 -3.56 1.10
C LEU A 420 -4.46 -2.97 -0.20
N LYS A 421 -4.61 -1.67 -0.44
CA LYS A 421 -4.09 -1.02 -1.65
C LYS A 421 -2.57 -0.87 -1.64
N VAL A 422 -1.96 -0.85 -0.46
CA VAL A 422 -0.51 -0.71 -0.28
C VAL A 422 0.21 -2.06 -0.15
N GLU A 423 -0.53 -3.16 -0.15
CA GLU A 423 0.04 -4.51 -0.20
C GLU A 423 0.78 -4.77 -1.52
N SER A 424 1.92 -5.46 -1.42
CA SER A 424 2.77 -5.79 -2.55
C SER A 424 2.16 -6.85 -3.46
N TYR A 425 1.37 -7.77 -2.89
CA TYR A 425 0.80 -8.93 -3.58
C TYR A 425 -0.72 -8.99 -3.37
N LEU A 426 -1.39 -9.83 -4.16
CA LEU A 426 -2.84 -10.05 -4.06
C LEU A 426 -3.17 -10.88 -2.81
N PHE A 427 -2.46 -12.00 -2.65
CA PHE A 427 -2.52 -12.84 -1.46
C PHE A 427 -1.54 -12.33 -0.40
N ASN A 428 -2.06 -11.94 0.75
CA ASN A 428 -1.28 -11.39 1.87
C ASN A 428 -2.02 -11.61 3.19
N PRO A 429 -1.36 -11.52 4.36
CA PRO A 429 -1.99 -11.78 5.66
C PRO A 429 -3.26 -10.95 5.90
N LEU A 430 -3.27 -9.67 5.51
CA LEU A 430 -4.41 -8.79 5.71
C LEU A 430 -5.63 -9.23 4.87
N SER A 431 -5.39 -9.63 3.62
CA SER A 431 -6.45 -10.14 2.74
C SER A 431 -7.08 -11.42 3.29
N VAL A 432 -6.25 -12.32 3.86
CA VAL A 432 -6.71 -13.56 4.48
C VAL A 432 -7.53 -13.28 5.73
N LEU A 433 -7.05 -12.37 6.60
CA LEU A 433 -7.78 -11.95 7.80
C LEU A 433 -9.16 -11.39 7.44
N LEU A 434 -9.21 -10.44 6.50
CA LEU A 434 -10.44 -9.79 6.08
C LEU A 434 -11.42 -10.78 5.46
N MET A 435 -10.94 -11.67 4.58
CA MET A 435 -11.76 -12.69 3.96
C MET A 435 -12.35 -13.64 5.01
N ARG A 436 -11.51 -14.16 5.91
CA ARG A 436 -11.95 -15.07 6.98
C ARG A 436 -13.00 -14.43 7.88
N ARG A 437 -12.72 -13.23 8.41
CA ARG A 437 -13.65 -12.50 9.31
C ARG A 437 -14.97 -12.14 8.62
N ALA A 438 -14.92 -11.79 7.33
CA ALA A 438 -16.10 -11.47 6.53
C ALA A 438 -16.99 -12.68 6.26
N LEU A 439 -16.39 -13.85 6.00
CA LEU A 439 -17.12 -15.10 5.79
C LEU A 439 -17.70 -15.66 7.10
N GLU A 440 -16.97 -15.52 8.21
CA GLU A 440 -17.45 -15.89 9.55
C GLU A 440 -18.58 -14.97 10.03
N ASN A 441 -18.58 -13.69 9.62
CA ASN A 441 -19.57 -12.69 10.03
C ASN A 441 -20.13 -11.89 8.84
N PRO A 442 -20.94 -12.51 7.96
CA PRO A 442 -21.37 -11.89 6.69
C PRO A 442 -22.17 -10.61 6.87
N THR A 443 -23.03 -10.51 7.89
CA THR A 443 -23.86 -9.31 8.10
C THR A 443 -23.06 -8.14 8.65
N LEU A 444 -22.24 -8.37 9.69
CA LEU A 444 -21.53 -7.30 10.40
C LEU A 444 -20.27 -6.86 9.66
N ILE A 445 -19.51 -7.79 9.08
CA ILE A 445 -18.23 -7.50 8.43
C ILE A 445 -18.33 -7.69 6.92
N GLY A 446 -18.96 -8.77 6.46
CA GLY A 446 -19.05 -9.10 5.04
C GLY A 446 -19.80 -8.06 4.20
N SER A 447 -20.96 -7.59 4.65
CA SER A 447 -21.77 -6.59 3.94
C SER A 447 -21.03 -5.26 3.81
N PRO A 448 -20.49 -4.68 4.90
CA PRO A 448 -19.73 -3.44 4.79
C PRO A 448 -18.45 -3.61 3.95
N LEU A 449 -17.73 -4.74 4.08
CA LEU A 449 -16.54 -5.04 3.28
C LEU A 449 -16.85 -5.06 1.79
N PHE A 450 -17.92 -5.77 1.40
CA PHE A 450 -18.39 -5.82 0.02
C PHE A 450 -18.62 -4.42 -0.55
N TRP A 451 -19.29 -3.55 0.21
CA TRP A 451 -19.61 -2.20 -0.24
C TRP A 451 -18.39 -1.29 -0.31
N HIS A 452 -17.47 -1.35 0.67
CA HIS A 452 -16.22 -0.59 0.64
C HIS A 452 -15.34 -0.97 -0.57
N LEU A 453 -15.25 -2.26 -0.90
CA LEU A 453 -14.51 -2.71 -2.08
C LEU A 453 -15.22 -2.31 -3.38
N ARG A 454 -16.55 -2.52 -3.45
CA ARG A 454 -17.34 -2.25 -4.64
C ARG A 454 -17.40 -0.77 -5.00
N SER A 455 -17.44 0.14 -4.01
CA SER A 455 -17.45 1.58 -4.26
C SER A 455 -16.19 2.09 -4.96
N GLU A 456 -15.11 1.30 -4.93
CA GLU A 456 -13.81 1.68 -5.47
C GLU A 456 -13.35 0.79 -6.62
N ILE A 457 -14.23 -0.04 -7.18
CA ILE A 457 -13.88 -0.94 -8.28
C ILE A 457 -13.51 -0.18 -9.57
N GLU A 458 -13.93 1.08 -9.68
CA GLU A 458 -13.61 1.95 -10.81
C GLU A 458 -12.21 2.59 -10.69
N VAL A 459 -11.61 2.57 -9.49
CA VAL A 459 -10.24 3.04 -9.25
C VAL A 459 -9.27 2.04 -9.88
N GLU A 460 -8.62 2.45 -10.97
CA GLU A 460 -7.82 1.58 -11.83
C GLU A 460 -6.72 0.83 -11.06
N GLU A 461 -6.08 1.48 -10.08
CA GLU A 461 -5.01 0.92 -9.26
C GLU A 461 -5.48 -0.18 -8.30
N ALA A 462 -6.74 -0.14 -7.86
CA ALA A 462 -7.30 -1.07 -6.87
C ALA A 462 -8.20 -2.14 -7.49
N MET A 463 -8.73 -1.85 -8.67
CA MET A 463 -9.74 -2.60 -9.38
C MET A 463 -9.45 -4.10 -9.51
N LEU A 464 -8.29 -4.53 -10.00
CA LEU A 464 -8.01 -5.97 -10.15
C LEU A 464 -8.03 -6.67 -8.78
N ARG A 465 -7.36 -6.08 -7.78
CA ARG A 465 -7.32 -6.61 -6.42
C ARG A 465 -8.72 -6.70 -5.81
N PHE A 466 -9.49 -5.62 -5.89
CA PHE A 466 -10.83 -5.57 -5.31
C PHE A 466 -11.82 -6.47 -6.08
N SER A 467 -11.68 -6.60 -7.39
CA SER A 467 -12.52 -7.49 -8.20
C SER A 467 -12.28 -8.96 -7.83
N LEU A 468 -11.02 -9.40 -7.75
CA LEU A 468 -10.68 -10.77 -7.36
C LEU A 468 -11.08 -11.05 -5.91
N PHE A 469 -10.92 -10.08 -5.01
CA PHE A 469 -11.37 -10.21 -3.64
C PHE A 469 -12.90 -10.36 -3.57
N LEU A 470 -13.65 -9.50 -4.26
CA LEU A 470 -15.10 -9.56 -4.33
C LEU A 470 -15.59 -10.87 -4.94
N GLU A 471 -14.92 -11.36 -5.97
CA GLU A 471 -15.22 -12.66 -6.59
C GLU A 471 -15.07 -13.79 -5.57
N ALA A 472 -13.91 -13.87 -4.89
CA ALA A 472 -13.67 -14.87 -3.85
C ALA A 472 -14.69 -14.78 -2.69
N PHE A 473 -15.03 -13.57 -2.26
CA PHE A 473 -16.04 -13.37 -1.22
C PHE A 473 -17.44 -13.80 -1.67
N CYS A 474 -17.89 -13.41 -2.87
CA CYS A 474 -19.19 -13.80 -3.40
C CYS A 474 -19.32 -15.31 -3.62
N ARG A 475 -18.20 -15.98 -3.93
CA ARG A 475 -18.10 -17.44 -4.00
C ARG A 475 -18.23 -18.11 -2.63
N GLY A 476 -17.69 -17.50 -1.58
CA GLY A 476 -17.67 -18.07 -0.23
C GLY A 476 -18.84 -17.70 0.69
N CYS A 477 -19.55 -16.59 0.44
CA CYS A 477 -20.54 -16.05 1.39
C CYS A 477 -21.89 -16.80 1.40
N GLY A 478 -22.02 -17.85 0.58
CA GLY A 478 -23.18 -18.74 0.57
C GLY A 478 -24.50 -18.00 0.30
N PRO A 479 -25.56 -18.27 1.06
CA PRO A 479 -26.88 -17.67 0.81
C PRO A 479 -26.93 -16.16 0.96
N PHE A 480 -25.98 -15.58 1.71
CA PHE A 480 -25.86 -14.13 1.88
C PHE A 480 -25.69 -13.39 0.56
N LEU A 481 -25.17 -14.06 -0.48
CA LEU A 481 -25.08 -13.52 -1.84
C LEU A 481 -26.42 -13.03 -2.38
N GLN A 482 -27.53 -13.72 -2.06
CA GLN A 482 -28.86 -13.29 -2.52
C GLN A 482 -29.31 -11.98 -1.86
N CYS A 483 -28.94 -11.77 -0.58
CA CYS A 483 -29.17 -10.50 0.10
C CYS A 483 -28.38 -9.37 -0.56
N LEU A 484 -27.09 -9.60 -0.86
CA LEU A 484 -26.25 -8.62 -1.56
C LEU A 484 -26.78 -8.31 -2.95
N LYS A 485 -27.20 -9.31 -3.72
CA LYS A 485 -27.79 -9.14 -5.05
C LYS A 485 -29.01 -8.22 -5.01
N ARG A 486 -29.94 -8.46 -4.07
CA ARG A 486 -31.12 -7.61 -3.88
C ARG A 486 -30.72 -6.16 -3.54
N GLN A 487 -29.70 -5.96 -2.70
CA GLN A 487 -29.20 -4.62 -2.39
C GLN A 487 -28.60 -3.93 -3.63
N VAL A 488 -27.80 -4.66 -4.42
CA VAL A 488 -27.21 -4.14 -5.67
C VAL A 488 -28.30 -3.76 -6.68
N ASP A 489 -29.31 -4.60 -6.85
CA ASP A 489 -30.44 -4.32 -7.74
C ASP A 489 -31.22 -3.07 -7.30
N ALA A 490 -31.49 -2.94 -6.00
CA ALA A 490 -32.15 -1.76 -5.45
C ALA A 490 -31.34 -0.48 -5.71
N ILE A 491 -30.02 -0.50 -5.45
CA ILE A 491 -29.14 0.66 -5.69
C ILE A 491 -29.07 1.00 -7.17
N ARG A 492 -29.06 0.00 -8.07
CA ARG A 492 -29.08 0.23 -9.52
C ARG A 492 -30.37 0.92 -9.97
N ILE A 493 -31.52 0.50 -9.44
CA ILE A 493 -32.82 1.12 -9.72
C ILE A 493 -32.83 2.56 -9.22
N LEU A 494 -32.41 2.80 -7.96
CA LEU A 494 -32.31 4.15 -7.39
C LEU A 494 -31.34 5.05 -8.18
N GLY A 495 -30.23 4.48 -8.65
CA GLY A 495 -29.27 5.18 -9.50
C GLY A 495 -29.87 5.59 -10.85
N THR A 496 -30.67 4.73 -11.45
CA THR A 496 -31.40 5.02 -12.70
C THR A 496 -32.39 6.16 -12.49
N ILE A 497 -33.24 6.05 -11.47
CA ILE A 497 -34.21 7.08 -11.10
C ILE A 497 -33.51 8.41 -10.81
N SER A 498 -32.38 8.39 -10.09
CA SER A 498 -31.60 9.59 -9.79
C SER A 498 -31.05 10.26 -11.05
N CYS A 499 -30.59 9.47 -12.03
CA CYS A 499 -30.12 9.99 -13.32
C CYS A 499 -31.26 10.66 -14.08
N ASP A 500 -32.43 10.01 -14.16
CA ASP A 500 -33.60 10.54 -14.86
C ASP A 500 -34.06 11.87 -14.25
N ILE A 501 -34.13 11.96 -12.91
CA ILE A 501 -34.48 13.20 -12.20
C ILE A 501 -33.46 14.31 -12.48
N LYS A 502 -32.16 14.00 -12.53
CA LYS A 502 -31.11 14.99 -12.82
C LYS A 502 -31.25 15.54 -14.25
N VAL A 503 -31.52 14.68 -15.22
CA VAL A 503 -31.73 15.09 -16.63
C VAL A 503 -32.96 16.01 -16.75
N VAL A 504 -34.06 15.65 -16.09
CA VAL A 504 -35.28 16.46 -16.06
C VAL A 504 -35.04 17.80 -15.35
N SER A 505 -34.37 17.80 -14.20
CA SER A 505 -34.06 19.03 -13.45
C SER A 505 -33.16 19.99 -14.24
N ILE A 506 -32.16 19.45 -14.96
CA ILE A 506 -31.32 20.25 -15.86
C ILE A 506 -32.16 20.83 -17.00
N SER A 507 -33.07 20.04 -17.57
CA SER A 507 -33.97 20.50 -18.64
C SER A 507 -34.91 21.61 -18.15
N PHE A 508 -35.48 21.47 -16.95
CA PHE A 508 -36.29 22.53 -16.31
C PHE A 508 -35.47 23.78 -15.99
N PHE A 509 -34.23 23.64 -15.53
CA PHE A 509 -33.35 24.79 -15.31
C PHE A 509 -33.04 25.54 -16.60
N HIS A 510 -32.78 24.84 -17.70
CA HIS A 510 -32.58 25.46 -19.02
C HIS A 510 -33.86 26.15 -19.52
N ILE A 511 -35.02 25.53 -19.36
CA ILE A 511 -36.32 26.12 -19.70
C ILE A 511 -36.59 27.37 -18.85
N PHE A 512 -36.32 27.32 -17.55
CA PHE A 512 -36.50 28.45 -16.64
C PHE A 512 -35.56 29.61 -17.01
N ARG A 513 -34.26 29.34 -17.24
CA ARG A 513 -33.29 30.33 -17.75
C ARG A 513 -33.72 30.93 -19.08
N PHE A 514 -34.24 30.11 -19.99
CA PHE A 514 -34.75 30.58 -21.29
C PHE A 514 -35.97 31.50 -21.11
N LEU A 515 -36.93 31.13 -20.25
CA LEU A 515 -38.10 31.96 -19.94
C LEU A 515 -37.71 33.25 -19.21
N GLU A 516 -36.74 33.21 -18.30
CA GLU A 516 -36.22 34.36 -17.59
C GLU A 516 -35.51 35.34 -18.54
N GLN A 517 -34.66 34.84 -19.45
CA GLN A 517 -34.05 35.66 -20.51
C GLN A 517 -35.11 36.29 -21.43
N ARG A 518 -36.20 35.56 -21.74
CA ARG A 518 -37.30 36.10 -22.54
C ARG A 518 -38.11 37.15 -21.78
N HIS A 519 -38.31 36.97 -20.48
CA HIS A 519 -38.97 37.93 -19.60
C HIS A 519 -38.14 39.22 -19.45
N TRP A 520 -36.82 39.11 -19.30
CA TRP A 520 -35.91 40.26 -19.29
C TRP A 520 -35.85 40.99 -20.65
N ARG A 521 -35.88 40.26 -21.77
CA ARG A 521 -35.99 40.86 -23.12
C ARG A 521 -37.34 41.56 -23.33
N SER A 522 -38.43 41.00 -22.80
CA SER A 522 -39.76 41.62 -22.83
C SER A 522 -39.86 42.88 -21.97
N LYS A 523 -39.09 42.98 -20.87
CA LYS A 523 -39.01 44.18 -20.04
C LYS A 523 -38.12 45.28 -20.64
N ARG A 524 -37.04 44.93 -21.36
CA ARG A 524 -36.20 45.91 -22.09
C ARG A 524 -36.90 46.53 -23.29
N ASN A 525 -37.82 45.81 -23.95
CA ASN A 525 -38.60 46.33 -25.08
C ASN A 525 -39.82 47.18 -24.67
N LYS A 526 -39.98 47.50 -23.38
CA LYS A 526 -40.85 48.59 -22.94
C LYS A 526 -40.00 49.82 -22.74
N GLU A 527 -39.80 50.59 -23.81
CA GLU A 527 -39.32 51.97 -23.71
C GLU A 527 -40.25 52.80 -22.82
N PRO A 528 -39.72 53.82 -22.12
CA PRO A 528 -40.50 54.67 -21.24
C PRO A 528 -41.51 55.48 -22.08
N LEU A 529 -42.78 55.43 -21.71
CA LEU A 529 -43.77 56.36 -22.26
C LEU A 529 -43.31 57.80 -21.95
N PRO A 530 -43.37 58.72 -22.93
CA PRO A 530 -42.89 60.08 -22.75
C PRO A 530 -43.78 60.83 -21.76
N VAL A 531 -43.12 61.61 -20.90
CA VAL A 531 -43.72 62.66 -20.09
C VAL A 531 -44.55 63.57 -20.99
N ALA A 532 -45.86 63.62 -20.75
CA ALA A 532 -46.74 64.69 -21.22
C ALA A 532 -47.48 65.27 -20.01
N PHE A 533 -47.23 66.55 -19.78
CA PHE A 533 -47.83 67.42 -18.78
C PHE A 533 -49.36 67.50 -18.89
N ALA A 534 -50.05 67.34 -17.75
CA ALA A 534 -51.06 68.25 -17.20
C ALA A 534 -51.34 67.87 -15.74
#